data_AF-A0A8T2YKE6-F1
#
_entry.id   AF-A0A8T2YKE6-F1
#
_cell.length_a   1.000
_cell.length_b   1.000
_cell.length_c   1.000
_cell.angle_alpha   90.00
_cell.angle_beta   90.00
_cell.angle_gamma   90.00
#
_symmetry.space_group_name_H-M   'P 1'
#
loop_
_entity.id
_entity.type
_entity.pdbx_description
1 polymer ?
#
loop_
_entity_poly.entity_id
_entity_poly.type
_entity_poly.pdbx_seq_one_letter_code
_entity_poly.pdbx_strand_id
1 'polypeptide(L)'
;MSVIDILTRVDAICNKYDKYDVEKQKDLNVSGDDAFPRLYAAVNADIEAALQKAELASKEKSKASAVAINAELRRTKARLLEEVPKLQRLAIKKVKGLSTEELAERNESVLELPDRIQAIPDGSSAALKQTGGWGTSAPRTEIKFDSDGQFDNEYFQESETSSQFRQEYEMRKMKQDQGLSMISEGLDTLKNMAHDMNEEMDRQVPLMDEIDTKVDKAAADLKNTNVRLKDTVNQLRSSRNFCIDIVLLIIILGIAAYLYK
;
A
#
# COMPACT_ATOMS: atom_id res chain seq x y z
N MET A 1 -51.23 15.22 -6.81
CA MET A 1 -49.77 15.01 -6.80
C MET A 1 -49.56 13.58 -6.37
N SER A 2 -49.08 12.72 -7.27
CA SER A 2 -48.92 11.29 -6.97
C SER A 2 -47.66 11.05 -6.13
N VAL A 3 -47.62 9.98 -5.34
CA VAL A 3 -46.42 9.57 -4.58
C VAL A 3 -45.20 9.41 -5.50
N ILE A 4 -45.44 8.99 -6.73
CA ILE A 4 -44.43 8.88 -7.80
C ILE A 4 -43.89 10.25 -8.23
N ASP A 5 -44.73 11.28 -8.28
CA ASP A 5 -44.29 12.66 -8.61
C ASP A 5 -43.43 13.25 -7.49
N ILE A 6 -43.70 12.86 -6.24
CA ILE A 6 -42.93 13.30 -5.08
C ILE A 6 -41.57 12.60 -5.08
N LEU A 7 -41.52 11.29 -5.29
CA LEU A 7 -40.27 10.52 -5.36
C LEU A 7 -39.35 11.01 -6.49
N THR A 8 -39.90 11.23 -7.68
CA THR A 8 -39.12 11.73 -8.83
C THR A 8 -38.62 13.16 -8.61
N ARG A 9 -39.40 14.03 -7.94
CA ARG A 9 -38.92 15.37 -7.55
C ARG A 9 -37.87 15.32 -6.46
N VAL A 10 -38.03 14.47 -5.46
CA VAL A 10 -37.03 14.28 -4.40
C VAL A 10 -35.73 13.78 -5.00
N ASP A 11 -35.79 12.78 -5.89
CA ASP A 11 -34.62 12.25 -6.59
C ASP A 11 -33.93 13.31 -7.48
N ALA A 12 -34.71 14.09 -8.22
CA ALA A 12 -34.19 15.22 -9.00
C ALA A 12 -33.55 16.31 -8.12
N ILE A 13 -34.09 16.54 -6.91
CA ILE A 13 -33.51 17.48 -5.94
C ILE A 13 -32.21 16.91 -5.38
N CYS A 14 -32.18 15.65 -4.94
CA CYS A 14 -30.97 14.97 -4.47
C CYS A 14 -29.86 15.05 -5.55
N ASN A 15 -30.15 14.63 -6.78
CA ASN A 15 -29.20 14.70 -7.90
C ASN A 15 -28.71 16.13 -8.20
N LYS A 16 -29.54 17.16 -7.99
CA LYS A 16 -29.14 18.56 -8.20
C LYS A 16 -28.19 19.08 -7.12
N TYR A 17 -28.28 18.54 -5.91
CA TYR A 17 -27.45 18.90 -4.77
C TYR A 17 -26.28 17.95 -4.51
N ASP A 18 -26.23 16.79 -5.16
CA ASP A 18 -25.08 15.87 -5.18
C ASP A 18 -23.75 16.57 -5.50
N LYS A 19 -23.78 17.63 -6.32
CA LYS A 19 -22.58 18.42 -6.63
C LYS A 19 -22.02 19.24 -5.45
N TYR A 20 -22.76 19.35 -4.36
CA TYR A 20 -22.32 19.99 -3.11
C TYR A 20 -22.03 18.98 -2.01
N ASP A 21 -22.26 17.69 -2.29
CA ASP A 21 -21.82 16.61 -1.43
C ASP A 21 -20.30 16.49 -1.56
N VAL A 22 -19.62 17.02 -0.54
CA VAL A 22 -18.15 17.10 -0.48
C VAL A 22 -17.55 15.70 -0.42
N GLU A 23 -18.21 14.74 0.23
CA GLU A 23 -17.75 13.35 0.33
C GLU A 23 -17.86 12.66 -1.03
N LYS A 24 -19.00 12.83 -1.73
CA LYS A 24 -19.20 12.26 -3.07
C LYS A 24 -18.27 12.86 -4.12
N GLN A 25 -17.94 14.14 -4.03
CA GLN A 25 -16.93 14.77 -4.88
C GLN A 25 -15.48 14.38 -4.51
N LYS A 26 -15.22 14.07 -3.24
CA LYS A 26 -13.93 13.56 -2.76
C LYS A 26 -13.66 12.20 -3.39
N ASP A 27 -14.63 11.28 -3.36
CA ASP A 27 -14.52 9.94 -3.95
C ASP A 27 -14.31 9.98 -5.47
N LEU A 28 -15.03 10.87 -6.19
CA LEU A 28 -14.90 11.05 -7.63
C LEU A 28 -13.52 11.60 -8.06
N ASN A 29 -12.91 12.47 -7.25
CA ASN A 29 -11.60 13.04 -7.52
C ASN A 29 -10.45 12.12 -7.07
N VAL A 30 -10.65 11.31 -6.02
CA VAL A 30 -9.67 10.31 -5.53
C VAL A 30 -9.57 9.13 -6.50
N SER A 31 -10.68 8.71 -7.12
CA SER A 31 -10.72 7.48 -7.93
C SER A 31 -9.95 7.53 -9.27
N GLY A 32 -9.61 8.71 -9.78
CA GLY A 32 -8.93 8.86 -11.07
C GLY A 32 -7.40 8.76 -11.01
N ASP A 33 -6.78 9.30 -9.96
CA ASP A 33 -5.33 9.56 -9.92
C ASP A 33 -4.60 8.83 -8.78
N ASP A 34 -5.33 8.20 -7.86
CA ASP A 34 -4.75 7.47 -6.73
C ASP A 34 -4.49 5.99 -7.06
N ALA A 35 -3.21 5.63 -7.18
CA ALA A 35 -2.79 4.26 -7.42
C ALA A 35 -2.72 3.41 -6.15
N PHE A 36 -2.75 4.03 -4.96
CA PHE A 36 -2.58 3.34 -3.68
C PHE A 36 -3.65 2.26 -3.44
N PRO A 37 -4.97 2.54 -3.52
CA PRO A 37 -5.99 1.57 -3.15
C PRO A 37 -5.96 0.33 -4.04
N ARG A 38 -5.64 0.50 -5.33
CA ARG A 38 -5.53 -0.61 -6.30
C ARG A 38 -4.35 -1.53 -5.97
N LEU A 39 -3.18 -0.95 -5.70
CA LEU A 39 -1.99 -1.72 -5.39
C LEU A 39 -2.10 -2.37 -4.00
N TYR A 40 -2.68 -1.66 -3.03
CA TYR A 40 -2.93 -2.18 -1.68
C TYR A 40 -3.92 -3.35 -1.69
N ALA A 41 -5.00 -3.25 -2.49
CA ALA A 41 -5.94 -4.36 -2.67
C ALA A 41 -5.27 -5.58 -3.33
N ALA A 42 -4.44 -5.37 -4.35
CA ALA A 42 -3.70 -6.45 -5.01
C ALA A 42 -2.73 -7.16 -4.04
N VAL A 43 -1.95 -6.40 -3.26
CA VAL A 43 -1.03 -6.96 -2.25
C VAL A 43 -1.79 -7.72 -1.17
N ASN A 44 -2.93 -7.21 -0.70
CA ASN A 44 -3.77 -7.93 0.27
C ASN A 44 -4.32 -9.24 -0.29
N ALA A 45 -4.78 -9.25 -1.55
CA ALA A 45 -5.26 -10.46 -2.21
C ALA A 45 -4.14 -11.52 -2.34
N ASP A 46 -2.93 -11.08 -2.68
CA ASP A 46 -1.77 -11.98 -2.76
C ASP A 46 -1.35 -12.52 -1.38
N ILE A 47 -1.44 -11.70 -0.31
CA ILE A 47 -1.22 -12.15 1.08
C ILE A 47 -2.25 -13.21 1.47
N GLU A 48 -3.53 -12.99 1.15
CA GLU A 48 -4.60 -13.95 1.45
C GLU A 48 -4.41 -15.26 0.67
N ALA A 49 -4.04 -15.18 -0.61
CA ALA A 49 -3.72 -16.34 -1.43
C ALA A 49 -2.50 -17.11 -0.87
N ALA A 50 -1.49 -16.40 -0.35
CA ALA A 50 -0.34 -17.02 0.29
C ALA A 50 -0.73 -17.73 1.61
N LEU A 51 -1.61 -17.14 2.42
CA LEU A 51 -2.13 -17.79 3.63
C LEU A 51 -2.91 -19.07 3.31
N GLN A 52 -3.77 -19.05 2.29
CA GLN A 52 -4.49 -20.24 1.84
C GLN A 52 -3.53 -21.33 1.34
N LYS A 53 -2.50 -20.96 0.59
CA LYS A 53 -1.46 -21.90 0.15
C LYS A 53 -0.66 -22.47 1.32
N ALA A 54 -0.35 -21.68 2.34
CA ALA A 54 0.32 -22.15 3.56
C ALA A 54 -0.55 -23.16 4.32
N GLU A 55 -1.86 -22.93 4.38
CA GLU A 55 -2.80 -23.88 4.97
C GLU A 55 -2.85 -25.19 4.17
N LEU A 56 -2.88 -25.14 2.84
CA LEU A 56 -2.80 -26.33 1.99
C LEU A 56 -1.49 -27.10 2.20
N ALA A 57 -0.36 -26.40 2.30
CA ALA A 57 0.93 -27.03 2.59
C ALA A 57 0.95 -27.75 3.94
N SER A 58 0.23 -27.23 4.95
CA SER A 58 0.12 -27.87 6.27
C SER A 58 -0.73 -29.14 6.26
N LYS A 59 -1.71 -29.22 5.37
CA LYS A 59 -2.63 -30.36 5.21
C LYS A 59 -2.11 -31.41 4.21
N GLU A 60 -1.05 -31.08 3.48
CA GLU A 60 -0.46 -31.93 2.47
C GLU A 60 0.22 -33.16 3.08
N LYS A 61 -0.05 -34.33 2.50
CA LYS A 61 0.49 -35.62 3.01
C LYS A 61 1.84 -35.94 2.38
N SER A 62 2.10 -35.45 1.18
CA SER A 62 3.36 -35.66 0.48
C SER A 62 4.41 -34.65 0.91
N LYS A 63 5.48 -35.11 1.56
CA LYS A 63 6.61 -34.27 1.96
C LYS A 63 7.23 -33.52 0.78
N ALA A 64 7.32 -34.14 -0.39
CA ALA A 64 7.85 -33.50 -1.60
C ALA A 64 6.92 -32.38 -2.12
N SER A 65 5.60 -32.61 -2.10
CA SER A 65 4.60 -31.58 -2.47
C SER A 65 4.64 -30.41 -1.49
N ALA A 66 4.65 -30.68 -0.18
CA ALA A 66 4.72 -29.66 0.85
C ALA A 66 6.00 -28.81 0.74
N VAL A 67 7.16 -29.40 0.42
CA VAL A 67 8.41 -28.67 0.21
C VAL A 67 8.33 -27.78 -1.05
N ALA A 68 7.71 -28.25 -2.12
CA ALA A 68 7.53 -27.46 -3.34
C ALA A 68 6.61 -26.24 -3.08
N ILE A 69 5.48 -26.44 -2.40
CA ILE A 69 4.54 -25.36 -2.04
C ILE A 69 5.22 -24.36 -1.10
N ASN A 70 5.98 -24.81 -0.11
CA ASN A 70 6.75 -23.93 0.78
C ASN A 70 7.84 -23.14 0.04
N ALA A 71 8.49 -23.73 -0.97
CA ALA A 71 9.44 -23.00 -1.81
C ALA A 71 8.74 -21.91 -2.65
N GLU A 72 7.53 -22.17 -3.14
CA GLU A 72 6.71 -21.14 -3.78
C GLU A 72 6.29 -20.03 -2.81
N LEU A 73 5.88 -20.37 -1.59
CA LEU A 73 5.52 -19.41 -0.55
C LEU A 73 6.67 -18.45 -0.24
N ARG A 74 7.91 -18.95 -0.17
CA ARG A 74 9.10 -18.09 0.00
C ARG A 74 9.28 -17.11 -1.15
N ARG A 75 9.05 -17.54 -2.39
CA ARG A 75 9.12 -16.65 -3.58
C ARG A 75 8.01 -15.60 -3.56
N THR A 76 6.78 -15.99 -3.21
CA THR A 76 5.65 -15.06 -3.10
C THR A 76 5.89 -14.06 -1.97
N LYS A 77 6.38 -14.49 -0.82
CA LYS A 77 6.75 -13.64 0.32
C LYS A 77 7.81 -12.61 -0.06
N ALA A 78 8.86 -13.03 -0.78
CA ALA A 78 9.89 -12.11 -1.30
C ALA A 78 9.29 -11.07 -2.26
N ARG A 79 8.46 -11.49 -3.21
CA ARG A 79 7.76 -10.56 -4.12
C ARG A 79 6.87 -9.57 -3.39
N LEU A 80 6.13 -10.02 -2.37
CA LEU A 80 5.27 -9.13 -1.59
C LEU A 80 6.09 -8.08 -0.83
N LEU A 81 7.23 -8.47 -0.26
CA LEU A 81 8.15 -7.54 0.39
C LEU A 81 8.77 -6.53 -0.59
N GLU A 82 8.92 -6.87 -1.88
CA GLU A 82 9.37 -5.92 -2.92
C GLU A 82 8.31 -4.87 -3.28
N GLU A 83 7.02 -5.17 -3.08
CA GLU A 83 5.91 -4.24 -3.36
C GLU A 83 5.62 -3.29 -2.17
N VAL A 84 5.95 -3.68 -0.94
CA VAL A 84 5.76 -2.84 0.26
C VAL A 84 6.43 -1.46 0.12
N PRO A 85 7.69 -1.34 -0.34
CA PRO A 85 8.33 -0.03 -0.57
C PRO A 85 7.55 0.88 -1.53
N LYS A 86 6.93 0.30 -2.56
CA LYS A 86 6.09 1.06 -3.50
C LYS A 86 4.80 1.53 -2.82
N LEU A 87 4.20 0.69 -1.98
CA LEU A 87 3.04 1.08 -1.15
C LEU A 87 3.39 2.18 -0.17
N GLN A 88 4.55 2.12 0.48
CA GLN A 88 5.00 3.16 1.41
C GLN A 88 5.10 4.51 0.71
N ARG A 89 5.73 4.56 -0.48
CA ARG A 89 5.81 5.78 -1.30
C ARG A 89 4.43 6.30 -1.72
N LEU A 90 3.50 5.40 -2.04
CA LEU A 90 2.13 5.77 -2.44
C LEU A 90 1.27 6.20 -1.24
N ALA A 91 1.51 5.65 -0.04
CA ALA A 91 0.80 6.00 1.18
C ALA A 91 1.14 7.41 1.66
N ILE A 92 2.42 7.82 1.55
CA ILE A 92 2.87 9.17 1.91
C ILE A 92 2.61 10.22 0.82
N LYS A 93 2.32 9.78 -0.41
CA LYS A 93 2.02 10.68 -1.53
C LYS A 93 0.73 11.45 -1.24
N LYS A 94 0.82 12.78 -1.14
CA LYS A 94 -0.37 13.63 -1.00
C LYS A 94 -1.26 13.51 -2.24
N VAL A 95 -2.49 13.03 -2.04
CA VAL A 95 -3.53 12.95 -3.06
C VAL A 95 -4.55 14.06 -2.79
N LYS A 96 -4.99 14.75 -3.85
CA LYS A 96 -5.95 15.85 -3.74
C LYS A 96 -7.27 15.32 -3.18
N GLY A 97 -7.70 15.90 -2.06
CA GLY A 97 -8.95 15.54 -1.39
C GLY A 97 -8.78 14.50 -0.29
N LEU A 98 -7.61 13.92 -0.03
CA LEU A 98 -7.43 13.02 1.11
C LEU A 98 -7.17 13.83 2.40
N SER A 99 -7.82 13.44 3.50
CA SER A 99 -7.59 14.04 4.82
C SER A 99 -6.28 13.57 5.43
N THR A 100 -5.78 14.32 6.41
CA THR A 100 -4.57 13.97 7.17
C THR A 100 -4.75 12.67 7.97
N GLU A 101 -5.96 12.43 8.48
CA GLU A 101 -6.33 11.21 9.21
C GLU A 101 -6.33 9.99 8.28
N GLU A 102 -6.97 10.08 7.12
CA GLU A 102 -6.95 8.99 6.12
C GLU A 102 -5.52 8.70 5.60
N LEU A 103 -4.65 9.70 5.50
CA LEU A 103 -3.25 9.50 5.11
C LEU A 103 -2.46 8.79 6.22
N ALA A 104 -2.72 9.12 7.48
CA ALA A 104 -2.13 8.43 8.63
C ALA A 104 -2.57 6.96 8.70
N GLU A 105 -3.86 6.68 8.51
CA GLU A 105 -4.40 5.32 8.45
C GLU A 105 -3.78 4.50 7.32
N ARG A 106 -3.60 5.10 6.13
CA ARG A 106 -2.90 4.45 5.01
C ARG A 106 -1.46 4.11 5.36
N ASN A 107 -0.77 5.03 6.02
CA ASN A 107 0.63 4.81 6.41
C ASN A 107 0.73 3.70 7.47
N GLU A 108 -0.11 3.73 8.50
CA GLU A 108 -0.19 2.69 9.53
C GLU A 108 -0.50 1.31 8.91
N SER A 109 -1.47 1.26 7.98
CA SER A 109 -1.83 0.05 7.24
C SER A 109 -0.65 -0.53 6.43
N VAL A 110 0.26 0.31 5.94
CA VAL A 110 1.44 -0.17 5.20
C VAL A 110 2.57 -0.57 6.15
N LEU A 111 2.69 0.07 7.32
CA LEU A 111 3.67 -0.27 8.35
C LEU A 111 3.45 -1.67 8.93
N GLU A 112 2.20 -2.16 8.99
CA GLU A 112 1.89 -3.53 9.44
C GLU A 112 2.15 -4.62 8.38
N LEU A 113 2.24 -4.26 7.09
CA LEU A 113 2.38 -5.24 6.00
C LEU A 113 3.64 -6.12 6.11
N PRO A 114 4.85 -5.60 6.39
CA PRO A 114 6.04 -6.43 6.57
C PRO A 114 5.87 -7.53 7.60
N ASP A 115 5.30 -7.20 8.76
CA ASP A 115 5.10 -8.14 9.86
C ASP A 115 4.06 -9.20 9.49
N ARG A 116 2.97 -8.76 8.85
CA ARG A 116 1.92 -9.67 8.34
C ARG A 116 2.44 -10.63 7.28
N ILE A 117 3.29 -10.16 6.36
CA ILE A 117 3.95 -10.99 5.34
C ILE A 117 4.93 -11.97 6.01
N GLN A 118 5.70 -11.50 7.02
CA GLN A 118 6.65 -12.34 7.75
C GLN A 118 5.98 -13.45 8.56
N ALA A 119 4.79 -13.20 9.10
CA ALA A 119 3.99 -14.17 9.85
C ALA A 119 3.46 -15.35 9.00
N ILE A 120 3.49 -15.26 7.67
CA ILE A 120 3.04 -16.35 6.78
C ILE A 120 3.97 -17.57 6.97
N PRO A 121 3.42 -18.75 7.32
CA PRO A 121 4.18 -19.99 7.42
C PRO A 121 4.67 -20.43 6.04
N ASP A 122 5.98 -20.41 5.84
CA ASP A 122 6.65 -20.75 4.56
C ASP A 122 7.57 -21.98 4.70
N GLY A 123 7.41 -22.72 5.80
CA GLY A 123 8.22 -23.89 6.14
C GLY A 123 9.71 -23.57 6.36
N SER A 124 10.10 -22.30 6.41
CA SER A 124 11.40 -21.88 6.93
C SER A 124 11.31 -21.92 8.45
N SER A 125 12.23 -22.62 9.11
CA SER A 125 12.32 -22.64 10.57
C SER A 125 12.81 -21.29 11.09
N ALA A 126 11.95 -20.28 11.08
CA ALA A 126 12.09 -19.07 11.88
C ALA A 126 11.62 -19.28 13.34
N ALA A 127 11.69 -20.52 13.84
CA ALA A 127 11.44 -20.90 15.23
C ALA A 127 12.75 -21.01 16.03
N LEU A 128 13.68 -20.08 15.84
CA LEU A 128 14.86 -19.95 16.71
C LEU A 128 15.15 -18.49 17.04
N LYS A 129 14.14 -17.79 17.58
CA LYS A 129 14.37 -16.62 18.42
C LYS A 129 13.30 -16.61 19.51
N GLN A 130 13.49 -17.43 20.54
CA GLN A 130 13.37 -17.02 21.94
C GLN A 130 13.74 -18.16 22.90
N THR A 131 14.72 -17.85 23.75
CA THR A 131 15.02 -18.43 25.07
C THR A 131 15.77 -19.77 25.16
N GLY A 132 17.09 -19.63 25.41
CA GLY A 132 17.85 -20.32 26.46
C GLY A 132 17.71 -21.83 26.60
N GLY A 133 18.65 -22.56 25.99
CA GLY A 133 18.88 -23.97 26.33
C GLY A 133 19.94 -24.60 25.45
N TRP A 134 21.20 -24.49 25.84
CA TRP A 134 22.29 -25.30 25.31
C TRP A 134 22.05 -26.75 25.75
N GLY A 135 21.20 -27.47 25.01
CA GLY A 135 20.96 -28.90 25.18
C GLY A 135 21.99 -29.65 24.36
N THR A 136 23.12 -29.96 24.99
CA THR A 136 24.16 -30.86 24.49
C THR A 136 23.58 -32.14 23.93
N SER A 137 24.18 -32.62 22.85
CA SER A 137 24.06 -33.96 22.27
C SER A 137 23.63 -35.03 23.26
N ALA A 138 22.54 -35.75 22.96
CA ALA A 138 22.27 -37.03 23.57
C ALA A 138 23.15 -38.10 22.89
N PRO A 139 24.13 -38.71 23.57
CA PRO A 139 24.75 -39.92 23.06
C PRO A 139 23.82 -41.08 23.40
N ARG A 140 23.31 -41.81 22.40
CA ARG A 140 22.81 -43.16 22.63
C ARG A 140 24.02 -44.05 22.89
N THR A 141 24.42 -44.18 24.16
CA THR A 141 25.36 -45.21 24.61
C THR A 141 24.61 -46.51 24.83
N GLU A 142 24.61 -47.37 23.82
CA GLU A 142 24.62 -48.82 24.03
C GLU A 142 25.27 -49.49 22.82
N ILE A 143 26.58 -49.26 22.66
CA ILE A 143 27.45 -50.14 21.90
C ILE A 143 28.59 -50.50 22.86
N LYS A 144 28.53 -51.71 23.41
CA LYS A 144 29.63 -52.30 24.16
C LYS A 144 30.75 -52.64 23.17
N PHE A 145 31.83 -51.88 23.21
CA PHE A 145 33.09 -52.27 22.59
C PHE A 145 33.97 -52.89 23.67
N ASP A 146 33.97 -54.22 23.75
CA ASP A 146 35.13 -54.93 24.32
C ASP A 146 36.28 -54.71 23.34
N SER A 147 37.21 -53.86 23.71
CA SER A 147 38.47 -53.69 23.00
C SER A 147 39.41 -54.81 23.42
N ASP A 148 39.61 -55.76 22.52
CA ASP A 148 40.90 -56.42 22.31
C ASP A 148 40.84 -57.18 20.98
N GLY A 149 41.40 -56.56 19.95
CA GLY A 149 41.40 -57.13 18.60
C GLY A 149 41.94 -56.15 17.59
N GLN A 150 43.24 -56.25 17.35
CA GLN A 150 43.96 -55.85 16.14
C GLN A 150 43.03 -55.63 14.93
N PHE A 151 42.75 -54.36 14.59
CA PHE A 151 41.94 -54.04 13.41
C PHE A 151 42.83 -54.00 12.17
N ASP A 152 42.75 -55.07 11.39
CA ASP A 152 43.23 -55.09 10.01
C ASP A 152 42.43 -54.10 9.15
N ASN A 153 43.18 -53.38 8.32
CA ASN A 153 42.75 -52.29 7.46
C ASN A 153 42.14 -52.86 6.16
N GLU A 154 41.08 -53.67 6.27
CA GLU A 154 40.47 -54.37 5.12
C GLU A 154 38.93 -54.29 5.11
N TYR A 155 38.36 -53.24 5.70
CA TYR A 155 36.89 -53.02 5.71
C TYR A 155 36.40 -51.84 4.86
N PHE A 156 37.30 -51.06 4.25
CA PHE A 156 36.96 -50.00 3.31
C PHE A 156 37.23 -50.46 1.87
N GLN A 157 36.39 -51.36 1.35
CA GLN A 157 36.24 -51.50 -0.10
C GLN A 157 35.34 -50.37 -0.58
N GLU A 158 35.98 -49.31 -1.07
CA GLU A 158 35.35 -48.22 -1.84
C GLU A 158 34.76 -48.82 -3.13
N SER A 159 33.46 -49.14 -3.14
CA SER A 159 32.79 -49.57 -4.37
C SER A 159 32.65 -48.37 -5.31
N GLU A 160 32.87 -48.57 -6.61
CA GLU A 160 32.76 -47.54 -7.66
C GLU A 160 31.39 -46.81 -7.67
N THR A 161 30.37 -47.38 -7.05
CA THR A 161 29.04 -46.77 -6.87
C THR A 161 29.02 -45.65 -5.82
N SER A 162 29.94 -45.66 -4.84
CA SER A 162 30.02 -44.63 -3.79
C SER A 162 30.65 -43.32 -4.28
N SER A 163 31.61 -43.40 -5.21
CA SER A 163 32.27 -42.22 -5.78
C SER A 163 31.32 -41.42 -6.68
N GLN A 164 30.45 -42.10 -7.44
CA GLN A 164 29.41 -41.45 -8.26
C GLN A 164 28.39 -40.67 -7.42
N PHE A 165 27.95 -41.24 -6.29
CA PHE A 165 26.99 -40.58 -5.39
C PHE A 165 27.58 -39.33 -4.73
N ARG A 166 28.88 -39.39 -4.38
CA ARG A 166 29.61 -38.26 -3.81
C ARG A 166 29.78 -37.13 -4.84
N GLN A 167 30.08 -37.48 -6.09
CA GLN A 167 30.20 -36.52 -7.18
C GLN A 167 28.87 -35.85 -7.52
N GLU A 168 27.76 -36.61 -7.51
CA GLU A 168 26.41 -36.03 -7.72
C GLU A 168 26.01 -35.09 -6.57
N TYR A 169 26.34 -35.46 -5.33
CA TYR A 169 26.10 -34.61 -4.17
C TYR A 169 26.88 -33.29 -4.24
N GLU A 170 28.16 -33.35 -4.61
CA GLU A 170 29.00 -32.16 -4.78
C GLU A 170 28.49 -31.26 -5.91
N MET A 171 28.05 -31.83 -7.04
CA MET A 171 27.49 -31.05 -8.14
C MET A 171 26.16 -30.37 -7.77
N ARG A 172 25.33 -31.04 -6.96
CA ARG A 172 24.06 -30.47 -6.46
C ARG A 172 24.30 -29.37 -5.42
N LYS A 173 25.33 -29.51 -4.58
CA LYS A 173 25.78 -28.49 -3.63
C LYS A 173 26.29 -27.25 -4.35
N MET A 174 27.13 -27.42 -5.37
CA MET A 174 27.68 -26.31 -6.16
C MET A 174 26.57 -25.50 -6.87
N LYS A 175 25.53 -26.16 -7.38
CA LYS A 175 24.35 -25.48 -7.95
C LYS A 175 23.54 -24.71 -6.90
N GLN A 176 23.43 -25.21 -5.67
CA GLN A 176 22.75 -24.48 -4.60
C GLN A 176 23.55 -23.24 -4.17
N ASP A 177 24.87 -23.34 -4.05
CA ASP A 177 25.73 -22.20 -3.71
C ASP A 177 25.66 -21.08 -4.75
N GLN A 178 25.60 -21.42 -6.05
CA GLN A 178 25.34 -20.43 -7.10
C GLN A 178 23.97 -19.74 -6.95
N GLY A 179 22.93 -20.50 -6.59
CA GLY A 179 21.60 -19.94 -6.31
C GLY A 179 21.61 -19.00 -5.09
N LEU A 180 22.32 -19.38 -4.03
CA LEU A 180 22.46 -18.55 -2.83
C LEU A 180 23.25 -17.26 -3.11
N SER A 181 24.26 -17.30 -3.97
CA SER A 181 25.01 -16.11 -4.40
C SER A 181 24.12 -15.10 -5.11
N MET A 182 23.27 -15.55 -6.04
CA MET A 182 22.33 -14.68 -6.76
C MET A 182 21.29 -14.06 -5.81
N ILE A 183 20.83 -14.83 -4.81
CA ILE A 183 19.91 -14.32 -3.79
C ILE A 183 20.60 -13.29 -2.89
N SER A 184 21.86 -13.52 -2.51
CA SER A 184 22.65 -12.58 -1.70
C SER A 184 22.84 -11.24 -2.42
N GLU A 185 23.13 -11.27 -3.72
CA GLU A 185 23.27 -10.07 -4.54
C GLU A 185 21.93 -9.32 -4.70
N GLY A 186 20.84 -10.06 -4.93
CA GLY A 186 19.48 -9.50 -4.90
C GLY A 186 19.14 -8.85 -3.55
N LEU A 187 19.57 -9.44 -2.44
CA LEU A 187 19.32 -8.91 -1.10
C LEU A 187 20.14 -7.64 -0.82
N ASP A 188 21.40 -7.59 -1.28
CA ASP A 188 22.23 -6.39 -1.15
C ASP A 188 21.70 -5.22 -1.99
N THR A 189 21.19 -5.49 -3.20
CA THR A 189 20.54 -4.43 -3.99
C THR A 189 19.27 -3.91 -3.33
N LEU A 190 18.45 -4.78 -2.74
CA LEU A 190 17.26 -4.40 -1.98
C LEU A 190 17.64 -3.59 -0.73
N LYS A 191 18.70 -3.97 -0.02
CA LYS A 191 19.23 -3.25 1.15
C LYS A 191 19.67 -1.84 0.81
N ASN A 192 20.38 -1.66 -0.30
CA ASN A 192 20.82 -0.34 -0.75
C ASN A 192 19.61 0.54 -1.12
N MET A 193 18.60 -0.02 -1.79
CA MET A 193 17.36 0.71 -2.12
C MET A 193 16.54 1.08 -0.87
N ALA A 194 16.51 0.21 0.13
CA ALA A 194 15.87 0.49 1.42
C ALA A 194 16.60 1.61 2.17
N HIS A 195 17.94 1.65 2.08
CA HIS A 195 18.74 2.71 2.70
C HIS A 195 18.49 4.08 2.04
N ASP A 196 18.50 4.12 0.70
CA ASP A 196 18.19 5.34 -0.07
C ASP A 196 16.77 5.86 0.23
N MET A 197 15.81 4.95 0.43
CA MET A 197 14.45 5.31 0.83
C MET A 197 14.37 5.89 2.24
N ASN A 198 15.14 5.36 3.18
CA ASN A 198 15.18 5.89 4.54
C ASN A 198 15.76 7.32 4.55
N GLU A 199 16.79 7.58 3.75
CA GLU A 199 17.40 8.92 3.64
C GLU A 199 16.47 9.93 2.95
N GLU A 200 15.70 9.51 1.94
CA GLU A 200 14.70 10.35 1.28
C GLU A 200 13.47 10.60 2.17
N MET A 201 13.09 9.64 3.02
CA MET A 201 12.05 9.80 4.04
C MET A 201 12.45 10.85 5.08
N ASP A 202 13.69 10.80 5.56
CA ASP A 202 14.24 11.80 6.49
C ASP A 202 14.36 13.20 5.83
N ARG A 203 14.58 13.27 4.51
CA ARG A 203 14.59 14.52 3.74
C ARG A 203 13.20 15.11 3.47
N GLN A 204 12.12 14.34 3.54
CA GLN A 204 10.75 14.81 3.27
C GLN A 204 10.03 15.42 4.47
N VAL A 205 10.58 15.30 5.69
CA VAL A 205 10.02 15.94 6.89
C VAL A 205 9.87 17.47 6.78
N PRO A 206 10.87 18.25 6.30
CA PRO A 206 10.72 19.71 6.16
C PRO A 206 9.87 20.17 4.96
N LEU A 207 9.44 19.27 4.06
CA LEU A 207 8.61 19.62 2.90
C LEU A 207 7.10 19.57 3.21
N MET A 208 6.69 19.04 4.37
CA MET A 208 5.28 18.97 4.77
C MET A 208 4.70 20.34 5.15
N ASP A 209 5.47 21.19 5.83
CA ASP A 209 5.02 22.53 6.28
C ASP A 209 4.89 23.54 5.13
N GLU A 210 5.74 23.44 4.11
CA GLU A 210 5.69 24.35 2.96
C GLU A 210 4.50 24.06 2.03
N ILE A 211 4.00 22.83 2.04
CA ILE A 211 2.82 22.45 1.24
C ILE A 211 1.54 22.89 1.93
N ASP A 212 1.40 22.69 3.24
CA ASP A 212 0.19 23.11 3.97
C ASP A 212 0.03 24.64 3.93
N THR A 213 1.14 25.37 4.09
CA THR A 213 1.14 26.84 3.94
C THR A 213 0.77 27.30 2.52
N LYS A 214 1.21 26.59 1.47
CA LYS A 214 0.84 26.90 0.07
C LYS A 214 -0.62 26.56 -0.23
N VAL A 215 -1.15 25.47 0.32
CA VAL A 215 -2.56 25.07 0.17
C VAL A 215 -3.49 26.06 0.88
N ASP A 216 -3.18 26.44 2.12
CA ASP A 216 -3.95 27.43 2.88
C ASP A 216 -3.95 28.80 2.18
N LYS A 217 -2.81 29.20 1.62
CA LYS A 217 -2.70 30.44 0.84
C LYS A 217 -3.55 30.40 -0.43
N ALA A 218 -3.51 29.31 -1.18
CA ALA A 218 -4.32 29.15 -2.39
C ALA A 218 -5.82 29.12 -2.09
N ALA A 219 -6.24 28.48 -1.00
CA ALA A 219 -7.62 28.48 -0.54
C ALA A 219 -8.10 29.88 -0.10
N ALA A 220 -7.24 30.63 0.61
CA ALA A 220 -7.50 32.01 0.99
C ALA A 220 -7.65 32.93 -0.23
N ASP A 221 -6.79 32.77 -1.24
CA ASP A 221 -6.85 33.52 -2.49
C ASP A 221 -8.12 33.20 -3.30
N LEU A 222 -8.53 31.93 -3.37
CA LEU A 222 -9.80 31.53 -3.99
C LEU A 222 -11.04 32.07 -3.25
N LYS A 223 -10.99 32.13 -1.92
CA LYS A 223 -12.07 32.72 -1.10
C LYS A 223 -12.16 34.22 -1.33
N ASN A 224 -11.02 34.91 -1.31
CA ASN A 224 -10.95 36.36 -1.52
C ASN A 224 -11.39 36.75 -2.94
N THR A 225 -11.00 35.99 -3.96
CA THR A 225 -11.44 36.24 -5.34
C THR A 225 -12.94 36.00 -5.52
N ASN A 226 -13.53 34.98 -4.88
CA ASN A 226 -14.98 34.77 -4.87
C ASN A 226 -15.74 35.93 -4.20
N VAL A 227 -15.23 36.44 -3.07
CA VAL A 227 -15.82 37.62 -2.40
C VAL A 227 -15.79 38.83 -3.32
N ARG A 228 -14.64 39.12 -3.94
CA ARG A 228 -14.51 40.22 -4.91
C ARG A 228 -15.46 40.08 -6.10
N LEU A 229 -15.60 38.87 -6.64
CA LEU A 229 -16.55 38.57 -7.71
C LEU A 229 -17.99 38.82 -7.28
N LYS A 230 -18.37 38.37 -6.08
CA LYS A 230 -19.72 38.59 -5.51
C LYS A 230 -20.00 40.08 -5.31
N ASP A 231 -19.03 40.83 -4.79
CA ASP A 231 -19.15 42.28 -4.60
C ASP A 231 -19.30 43.01 -5.95
N THR A 232 -18.51 42.61 -6.95
CA THR A 232 -18.60 43.15 -8.32
C THR A 232 -19.97 42.88 -8.92
N VAL A 233 -20.50 41.66 -8.78
CA VAL A 233 -21.83 41.29 -9.26
C VAL A 233 -22.92 42.09 -8.55
N ASN A 234 -22.83 42.27 -7.23
CA ASN A 234 -23.79 43.06 -6.46
C ASN A 234 -23.75 44.54 -6.87
N GLN A 235 -22.56 45.08 -7.13
CA GLN A 235 -22.39 46.46 -7.59
C GLN A 235 -22.98 46.66 -8.99
N LEU A 236 -22.79 45.71 -9.92
CA LEU A 236 -23.42 45.73 -11.25
C LEU A 236 -24.94 45.59 -11.19
N ARG A 237 -25.47 44.81 -10.24
CA ARG A 237 -26.92 44.71 -10.02
C ARG A 237 -27.49 46.02 -9.47
N SER A 238 -26.77 46.68 -8.56
CA SER A 238 -27.16 47.97 -7.98
C SER A 238 -27.15 49.09 -9.02
N SER A 239 -26.14 49.16 -9.89
CA SER A 239 -26.06 50.18 -10.95
C SER A 239 -27.19 50.05 -11.97
N ARG A 240 -27.61 48.82 -12.29
CA ARG A 240 -28.77 48.59 -13.16
C ARG A 240 -30.07 49.09 -12.53
N ASN A 241 -30.30 48.81 -11.24
CA ASN A 241 -31.48 49.29 -10.54
C ASN A 241 -31.51 50.83 -10.49
N PHE A 242 -30.37 51.47 -10.22
CA PHE A 242 -30.25 52.92 -10.23
C PHE A 242 -30.58 53.54 -11.61
N CYS A 243 -30.14 52.92 -12.70
CA CYS A 243 -30.49 53.34 -14.05
C CYS A 243 -32.01 53.23 -14.33
N ILE A 244 -32.64 52.15 -13.88
CA ILE A 244 -34.09 51.94 -14.03
C ILE A 244 -34.87 53.01 -13.26
N ASP A 245 -34.45 53.35 -12.03
CA ASP A 245 -35.10 54.38 -11.22
C ASP A 245 -35.04 55.77 -11.86
N ILE A 246 -33.91 56.14 -12.46
CA ILE A 246 -33.76 57.41 -13.19
C ILE A 246 -34.71 57.46 -14.39
N VAL A 247 -34.78 56.39 -15.19
CA VAL A 247 -35.67 56.34 -16.36
C VAL A 247 -37.14 56.43 -15.94
N LEU A 248 -37.54 55.73 -14.88
CA LEU A 248 -38.90 55.83 -14.33
C LEU A 248 -39.24 57.24 -13.86
N LEU A 249 -38.30 57.94 -13.20
CA LEU A 249 -38.49 59.33 -12.77
C LEU A 249 -38.73 60.27 -13.97
N ILE A 250 -37.96 60.11 -15.05
CA ILE A 250 -38.13 60.91 -16.28
C ILE A 250 -39.51 60.68 -16.90
N ILE A 251 -39.99 59.44 -16.93
CA ILE A 251 -41.32 59.09 -17.46
C ILE A 251 -42.42 59.73 -16.61
N ILE A 252 -42.34 59.62 -15.28
CA ILE A 252 -43.33 60.20 -14.36
C ILE A 252 -43.37 61.73 -14.51
N LEU A 253 -42.22 62.39 -14.58
CA LEU A 253 -42.13 63.84 -14.80
C LEU A 253 -42.71 64.25 -16.16
N GLY A 254 -42.47 63.46 -17.21
CA GLY A 254 -43.06 63.69 -18.54
C GLY A 254 -44.59 63.61 -18.53
N ILE A 255 -45.15 62.60 -17.84
CA ILE A 255 -46.61 62.46 -17.69
C ILE A 255 -47.18 63.59 -16.84
N ALA A 256 -46.53 63.96 -15.73
CA ALA A 256 -46.97 65.06 -14.88
C ALA A 256 -46.97 66.39 -15.64
N ALA A 257 -45.93 66.68 -16.42
CA ALA A 257 -45.85 67.87 -17.26
C ALA A 257 -46.88 67.88 -18.40
N TYR A 258 -47.24 66.71 -18.94
CA TYR A 258 -48.32 66.58 -19.92
C TYR A 258 -49.70 66.83 -19.31
N LEU A 259 -49.96 66.36 -18.08
CA LEU A 259 -51.23 66.55 -17.39
C LEU A 259 -51.41 67.97 -16.82
N TYR A 260 -50.32 68.69 -16.56
CA TYR A 260 -50.34 70.09 -16.09
C TYR A 260 -50.30 71.13 -17.22
N LYS A 261 -50.34 70.68 -18.49
CA LYS A 261 -50.43 71.54 -19.67
C LYS A 261 -51.82 71.45 -20.29
#